data_AF-A0A953XP05-F1
#
_entry.id   AF-A0A953XP05-F1
#
_cell.length_a   1.000
_cell.length_b   1.000
_cell.length_c   1.000
_cell.angle_alpha   90.00
_cell.angle_beta   90.00
_cell.angle_gamma   90.00
#
_symmetry.space_group_name_H-M   'P 1'
#
loop_
_entity.id
_entity.type
_entity.pdbx_description
1 polymer ?
#
loop_
_entity_poly.entity_id
_entity_poly.type
_entity_poly.pdbx_seq_one_letter_code
_entity_poly.pdbx_strand_id
1 'polypeptide(L)'
;MKKWFANCSVALLALCVCAALLFQACGNDFNHPPPPNSLSGNTGPVSPEVQAFRDDAVSLQLRPELDIDKVTIQFVLIAEGLEGDTDEQKKLTLGEAEELCAKVYQKAKAGEDFDKLVLTYSYDSVIHGQRPSMVTLLRGLAPDAELSYGPNTFRREQEEVGITIAAWRLQPGEIGVVERNESDASNGYYVVRRLTDEEVKQDNPANFPPANDAVATLRADAAELMKRPEHDAKRVKVQHILIGRYFSDPEGKHKRLSPEEAEALAAEVYAKAKEGESFNKLVREYTYDSTKGDPPGSYIMVADKDAANKLQTWREGMVPAFGDVAWRLEIGEVGVAMYDRARSWYGYHIVKRIE
;
A
#
# COMPACT_ATOMS: atom_id res chain seq x y z
N MET A 1 -55.90 26.00 -10.36
CA MET A 1 -54.45 25.76 -10.21
C MET A 1 -54.03 24.88 -9.03
N LYS A 2 -54.78 24.78 -7.91
CA LYS A 2 -54.38 23.92 -6.77
C LYS A 2 -54.73 22.42 -6.86
N LYS A 3 -55.52 21.97 -7.83
CA LYS A 3 -55.90 20.55 -8.01
C LYS A 3 -55.00 19.75 -8.97
N TRP A 4 -54.08 20.40 -9.68
CA TRP A 4 -53.22 19.74 -10.66
C TRP A 4 -51.92 19.18 -10.08
N PHE A 5 -51.44 19.72 -8.94
CA PHE A 5 -50.20 19.26 -8.31
C PHE A 5 -50.34 17.99 -7.47
N ALA A 6 -51.55 17.61 -7.03
CA ALA A 6 -51.74 16.43 -6.19
C ALA A 6 -51.64 15.09 -6.95
N ASN A 7 -51.89 15.09 -8.27
CA ASN A 7 -51.93 13.85 -9.06
C ASN A 7 -50.58 13.50 -9.71
N CYS A 8 -49.63 14.43 -9.83
CA CYS A 8 -48.28 14.12 -10.33
C CYS A 8 -47.41 13.41 -9.29
N SER A 9 -47.60 13.66 -7.99
CA SER A 9 -46.77 13.06 -6.95
C SER A 9 -47.06 11.58 -6.69
N VAL A 10 -48.28 11.11 -6.95
CA VAL A 10 -48.65 9.69 -6.78
C VAL A 10 -48.19 8.84 -7.97
N ALA A 11 -48.17 9.40 -9.19
CA ALA A 11 -47.65 8.71 -10.38
C ALA A 11 -46.12 8.57 -10.37
N LEU A 12 -45.39 9.55 -9.82
CA LEU A 12 -43.93 9.48 -9.68
C LEU A 12 -43.50 8.46 -8.59
N LEU A 13 -44.27 8.37 -7.49
CA LEU A 13 -44.01 7.37 -6.44
C LEU A 13 -44.27 5.93 -6.92
N ALA A 14 -45.30 5.72 -7.75
CA ALA A 14 -45.61 4.40 -8.32
C ALA A 14 -44.56 3.93 -9.35
N LEU A 15 -43.99 4.84 -10.14
CA LEU A 15 -42.89 4.52 -11.07
C LEU A 15 -41.57 4.22 -10.33
N CYS A 16 -41.29 4.89 -9.22
CA CYS A 16 -40.11 4.57 -8.39
C CYS A 16 -40.25 3.23 -7.64
N VAL A 17 -41.45 2.87 -7.17
CA VAL A 17 -41.69 1.57 -6.52
C VAL A 17 -41.67 0.42 -7.53
N CYS A 18 -42.16 0.62 -8.76
CA CYS A 18 -42.01 -0.38 -9.82
C CYS A 18 -40.56 -0.55 -10.31
N ALA A 19 -39.75 0.51 -10.35
CA ALA A 19 -38.32 0.40 -10.67
C ALA A 19 -37.53 -0.31 -9.56
N ALA A 20 -37.86 -0.07 -8.29
CA ALA A 20 -37.25 -0.78 -7.16
C ALA A 20 -37.65 -2.27 -7.12
N LEU A 21 -38.91 -2.61 -7.43
CA LEU A 21 -39.37 -4.00 -7.50
C LEU A 21 -38.88 -4.73 -8.75
N LEU A 22 -38.61 -4.04 -9.87
CA LEU A 22 -37.95 -4.63 -11.04
C LEU A 22 -36.46 -4.88 -10.81
N PHE A 23 -35.77 -4.04 -10.02
CA PHE A 23 -34.40 -4.32 -9.57
C PHE A 23 -34.32 -5.45 -8.54
N GLN A 24 -35.40 -5.73 -7.81
CA GLN A 24 -35.45 -6.80 -6.82
C GLN A 24 -36.00 -8.13 -7.37
N ALA A 25 -36.71 -8.10 -8.50
CA ALA A 25 -37.23 -9.28 -9.20
C ALA A 25 -36.26 -9.83 -10.26
N CYS A 26 -35.34 -9.02 -10.78
CA CYS A 26 -34.11 -9.52 -11.39
C CYS A 26 -33.14 -9.83 -10.25
N GLY A 27 -33.32 -11.00 -9.62
CA GLY A 27 -32.28 -11.56 -8.77
C GLY A 27 -30.97 -11.47 -9.53
N ASN A 28 -30.04 -10.65 -9.02
CA ASN A 28 -28.68 -10.59 -9.50
C ASN A 28 -28.09 -11.98 -9.29
N ASP A 29 -28.27 -12.87 -10.27
CA ASP A 29 -27.52 -14.11 -10.43
C ASP A 29 -26.07 -13.77 -10.82
N PHE A 30 -25.42 -12.92 -10.01
CA PHE A 30 -23.95 -12.81 -9.96
C PHE A 30 -23.30 -14.12 -9.46
N ASN A 31 -24.11 -15.14 -9.14
CA ASN A 31 -23.65 -16.46 -8.72
C ASN A 31 -23.17 -17.35 -9.86
N HIS A 32 -23.30 -16.93 -11.12
CA HIS A 32 -22.61 -17.59 -12.22
C HIS A 32 -21.34 -16.82 -12.53
N PRO A 33 -20.16 -17.26 -12.06
CA PRO A 33 -18.91 -16.69 -12.53
C PRO A 33 -18.90 -16.81 -14.06
N PRO A 34 -18.52 -15.75 -14.79
CA PRO A 34 -18.33 -15.87 -16.22
C PRO A 34 -17.37 -17.03 -16.49
N PRO A 35 -17.52 -17.75 -17.61
CA PRO A 35 -16.63 -18.86 -17.93
C PRO A 35 -15.18 -18.37 -17.89
N PRO A 36 -14.24 -19.17 -17.34
CA PRO A 36 -12.84 -18.80 -17.27
C PRO A 36 -12.35 -18.33 -18.65
N ASN A 37 -11.80 -17.12 -18.69
CA ASN A 37 -11.50 -16.42 -19.93
C ASN A 37 -10.26 -16.94 -20.68
N SER A 38 -9.59 -17.98 -20.15
CA SER A 38 -8.49 -18.69 -20.81
C SER A 38 -8.86 -19.28 -22.19
N LEU A 39 -10.12 -19.14 -22.63
CA LEU A 39 -10.59 -19.53 -23.96
C LEU A 39 -10.61 -18.40 -25.01
N SER A 40 -10.39 -17.13 -24.65
CA SER A 40 -10.59 -16.01 -25.59
C SER A 40 -9.29 -15.45 -26.18
N GLY A 41 -8.72 -16.20 -27.13
CA GLY A 41 -8.15 -15.56 -28.34
C GLY A 41 -6.69 -15.86 -28.70
N ASN A 42 -5.83 -16.25 -27.76
CA ASN A 42 -4.41 -16.52 -28.08
C ASN A 42 -4.04 -17.99 -27.83
N THR A 43 -4.32 -18.83 -28.83
CA THR A 43 -4.03 -20.29 -28.81
C THR A 43 -2.60 -20.62 -29.21
N GLY A 44 -1.69 -19.64 -29.23
CA GLY A 44 -0.28 -19.87 -29.49
C GLY A 44 0.34 -20.72 -28.38
N PRO A 45 1.43 -21.46 -28.66
CA PRO A 45 2.20 -22.12 -27.62
C PRO A 45 2.73 -21.07 -26.64
N VAL A 46 2.41 -21.22 -25.36
CA VAL A 46 2.93 -20.40 -24.25
C VAL A 46 3.99 -21.18 -23.47
N SER A 47 4.72 -20.49 -22.59
CA SER A 47 5.66 -21.17 -21.70
C SER A 47 4.92 -22.08 -20.70
N PRO A 48 5.57 -23.12 -20.16
CA PRO A 48 4.98 -23.95 -19.11
C PRO A 48 4.52 -23.16 -17.88
N GLU A 49 5.24 -22.10 -17.50
CA GLU A 49 4.90 -21.24 -16.37
C GLU A 49 3.61 -20.45 -16.62
N VAL A 50 3.43 -19.92 -17.83
CA VAL A 50 2.18 -19.24 -18.22
C VAL A 50 1.02 -20.22 -18.27
N GLN A 51 1.22 -21.43 -18.80
CA GLN A 51 0.17 -22.44 -18.80
C GLN A 51 -0.26 -22.82 -17.37
N ALA A 52 0.70 -23.06 -16.47
CA ALA A 52 0.41 -23.37 -15.07
C ALA A 52 -0.29 -22.21 -14.35
N PHE A 53 0.10 -20.96 -14.65
CA PHE A 53 -0.58 -19.76 -14.18
C PHE A 53 -2.06 -19.74 -14.60
N ARG A 54 -2.35 -20.00 -15.88
CA ARG A 54 -3.72 -20.04 -16.40
C ARG A 54 -4.55 -21.15 -15.76
N ASP A 55 -3.99 -22.36 -15.68
CA ASP A 55 -4.66 -23.52 -15.08
C ASP A 55 -5.02 -23.26 -13.61
N ASP A 56 -4.11 -22.64 -12.85
CA ASP A 56 -4.33 -22.27 -11.45
C ASP A 56 -5.38 -21.15 -11.31
N ALA A 57 -5.40 -20.17 -12.22
CA ALA A 57 -6.41 -19.10 -12.23
C ALA A 57 -7.82 -19.68 -12.47
N VAL A 58 -7.97 -20.55 -13.47
CA VAL A 58 -9.22 -21.28 -13.75
C VAL A 58 -9.64 -22.12 -12.56
N SER A 59 -8.70 -22.89 -11.99
CA SER A 59 -8.94 -23.72 -10.82
C SER A 59 -9.44 -22.90 -9.64
N LEU A 60 -8.82 -21.74 -9.37
CA LEU A 60 -9.24 -20.83 -8.31
C LEU A 60 -10.65 -20.30 -8.54
N GLN A 61 -10.99 -19.84 -9.74
CA GLN A 61 -12.33 -19.30 -10.06
C GLN A 61 -13.46 -20.31 -9.83
N LEU A 62 -13.19 -21.59 -10.08
CA LEU A 62 -14.17 -22.68 -9.93
C LEU A 62 -14.36 -23.14 -8.48
N ARG A 63 -13.54 -22.68 -7.53
CA ARG A 63 -13.70 -23.05 -6.12
C ARG A 63 -14.97 -22.42 -5.55
N PRO A 64 -15.66 -23.10 -4.61
CA PRO A 64 -16.72 -22.47 -3.84
C PRO A 64 -16.15 -21.32 -3.02
N GLU A 65 -16.93 -20.25 -2.88
CA GLU A 65 -16.58 -19.18 -1.95
C GLU A 65 -16.62 -19.69 -0.52
N LEU A 66 -15.73 -19.14 0.30
CA LEU A 66 -15.69 -19.37 1.72
C LEU A 66 -16.82 -18.62 2.41
N ASP A 67 -17.38 -19.24 3.44
CA ASP A 67 -18.42 -18.62 4.26
C ASP A 67 -17.78 -17.76 5.37
N ILE A 68 -17.36 -16.56 5.00
CA ILE A 68 -16.69 -15.60 5.87
C ILE A 68 -17.23 -14.19 5.64
N ASP A 69 -17.30 -13.41 6.72
CA ASP A 69 -17.81 -12.03 6.68
C ASP A 69 -16.72 -11.01 6.30
N LYS A 70 -15.45 -11.39 6.44
CA LYS A 70 -14.29 -10.53 6.22
C LYS A 70 -13.11 -11.33 5.71
N VAL A 71 -12.37 -10.74 4.78
CA VAL A 71 -11.09 -11.27 4.31
C VAL A 71 -10.09 -10.13 4.18
N THR A 72 -8.84 -10.35 4.55
CA THR A 72 -7.74 -9.44 4.24
C THR A 72 -6.81 -10.10 3.25
N ILE A 73 -6.55 -9.40 2.16
CA ILE A 73 -5.62 -9.84 1.13
C ILE A 73 -4.51 -8.83 0.93
N GLN A 74 -3.48 -9.29 0.25
CA GLN A 74 -2.44 -8.50 -0.37
C GLN A 74 -2.38 -8.87 -1.85
N PHE A 75 -2.09 -7.95 -2.75
CA PHE A 75 -2.01 -8.29 -4.17
C PHE A 75 -0.90 -7.55 -4.92
N VAL A 76 -0.44 -8.16 -6.02
CA VAL A 76 0.43 -7.54 -7.04
C VAL A 76 -0.42 -7.36 -8.30
N LEU A 77 -0.58 -6.12 -8.76
CA LEU A 77 -1.19 -5.82 -10.06
C LEU A 77 -0.09 -5.73 -11.12
N ILE A 78 -0.14 -6.57 -12.14
CA ILE A 78 0.67 -6.40 -13.35
C ILE A 78 -0.23 -5.81 -14.44
N ALA A 79 -0.10 -4.50 -14.67
CA ALA A 79 -0.98 -3.78 -15.58
C ALA A 79 -0.51 -3.85 -17.04
N GLU A 80 -1.46 -3.95 -17.96
CA GLU A 80 -1.20 -3.81 -19.39
C GLU A 80 -1.28 -2.33 -19.80
N GLY A 81 -0.33 -1.88 -20.62
CA GLY A 81 -0.46 -0.59 -21.30
C GLY A 81 -0.25 0.65 -20.42
N LEU A 82 0.06 0.47 -19.14
CA LEU A 82 0.39 1.53 -18.18
C LEU A 82 1.89 1.57 -17.91
N GLU A 83 2.44 2.76 -17.74
CA GLU A 83 3.74 2.95 -17.09
C GLU A 83 3.49 2.91 -15.57
N GLY A 84 4.32 2.18 -14.83
CA GLY A 84 4.22 2.13 -13.37
C GLY A 84 4.90 3.33 -12.70
N ASP A 85 4.95 3.28 -11.37
CA ASP A 85 5.48 4.36 -10.53
C ASP A 85 7.01 4.42 -10.50
N THR A 86 7.71 3.40 -11.01
CA THR A 86 9.18 3.36 -11.08
C THR A 86 9.70 3.32 -12.52
N ASP A 87 10.93 3.82 -12.72
CA ASP A 87 11.61 3.79 -14.02
C ASP A 87 11.80 2.35 -14.57
N GLU A 88 11.74 1.33 -13.70
CA GLU A 88 11.79 -0.07 -14.10
C GLU A 88 10.44 -0.62 -14.61
N GLN A 89 9.32 0.01 -14.25
CA GLN A 89 7.96 -0.43 -14.60
C GLN A 89 7.51 0.15 -15.95
N LYS A 90 8.07 -0.40 -17.01
CA LYS A 90 7.76 -0.01 -18.39
C LYS A 90 6.36 -0.43 -18.81
N LYS A 91 5.79 0.30 -19.76
CA LYS A 91 4.57 -0.10 -20.46
C LYS A 91 4.69 -1.50 -21.08
N LEU A 92 3.88 -2.44 -20.60
CA LEU A 92 3.85 -3.82 -21.07
C LEU A 92 2.77 -4.04 -22.14
N THR A 93 3.05 -4.92 -23.11
CA THR A 93 2.02 -5.56 -23.94
C THR A 93 1.26 -6.62 -23.13
N LEU A 94 0.11 -7.07 -23.63
CA LEU A 94 -0.67 -8.16 -23.00
C LEU A 94 0.19 -9.40 -22.70
N GLY A 95 0.96 -9.87 -23.69
CA GLY A 95 1.80 -11.06 -23.53
C GLY A 95 2.95 -10.86 -22.53
N GLU A 96 3.57 -9.67 -22.51
CA GLU A 96 4.62 -9.35 -21.54
C GLU A 96 4.07 -9.26 -20.10
N ALA A 97 2.87 -8.67 -19.94
CA ALA A 97 2.19 -8.59 -18.66
C ALA A 97 1.82 -9.99 -18.13
N GLU A 98 1.32 -10.87 -19.00
CA GLU A 98 1.02 -12.25 -18.65
C GLU A 98 2.27 -13.04 -18.25
N GLU A 99 3.35 -12.96 -19.04
CA GLU A 99 4.62 -13.61 -18.72
C GLU A 99 5.21 -13.10 -17.41
N LEU A 100 5.16 -11.79 -17.16
CA LEU A 100 5.64 -11.20 -15.92
C LEU A 100 4.79 -11.66 -14.74
N CYS A 101 3.47 -11.66 -14.85
CA CYS A 101 2.57 -12.12 -13.80
C CYS A 101 2.80 -13.61 -13.47
N ALA A 102 2.95 -14.46 -14.48
CA ALA A 102 3.28 -15.88 -14.29
C ALA A 102 4.61 -16.04 -13.52
N LYS A 103 5.65 -15.25 -13.85
CA LYS A 103 6.92 -15.27 -13.12
C LYS A 103 6.77 -14.82 -11.66
N VAL A 104 6.04 -13.73 -11.41
CA VAL A 104 5.77 -13.22 -10.05
C VAL A 104 4.98 -14.25 -9.24
N TYR A 105 4.00 -14.91 -9.86
CA TYR A 105 3.24 -15.98 -9.22
C TYR A 105 4.11 -17.16 -8.79
N GLN A 106 5.01 -17.63 -9.66
CA GLN A 106 5.95 -18.71 -9.30
C GLN A 106 6.87 -18.31 -8.15
N LYS A 107 7.37 -17.07 -8.14
CA LYS A 107 8.15 -16.52 -7.02
C LYS A 107 7.35 -16.52 -5.71
N ALA A 108 6.10 -16.09 -5.75
CA ALA A 108 5.20 -16.10 -4.59
C ALA A 108 4.95 -17.53 -4.07
N LYS A 109 4.67 -18.50 -4.95
CA LYS A 109 4.51 -19.92 -4.57
C LYS A 109 5.78 -20.53 -3.99
N ALA A 110 6.95 -20.08 -4.45
CA ALA A 110 8.24 -20.48 -3.91
C ALA A 110 8.56 -19.86 -2.53
N GLY A 111 7.66 -19.03 -1.98
CA GLY A 111 7.81 -18.41 -0.67
C GLY A 111 8.64 -17.13 -0.68
N GLU A 112 8.85 -16.49 -1.84
CA GLU A 112 9.45 -15.14 -1.87
C GLU A 112 8.58 -14.16 -1.07
N ASP A 113 9.21 -13.18 -0.40
CA ASP A 113 8.49 -12.19 0.41
C ASP A 113 7.47 -11.43 -0.46
N PHE A 114 6.19 -11.61 -0.15
CA PHE A 114 5.11 -11.05 -0.94
C PHE A 114 5.12 -9.52 -0.93
N ASP A 115 5.54 -8.87 0.16
CA ASP A 115 5.66 -7.41 0.20
C ASP A 115 6.71 -6.92 -0.79
N LYS A 116 7.84 -7.64 -0.88
CA LYS A 116 8.88 -7.35 -1.87
C LYS A 116 8.32 -7.51 -3.28
N LEU A 117 7.51 -8.53 -3.52
CA LEU A 117 6.87 -8.71 -4.84
C LEU A 117 5.91 -7.56 -5.16
N VAL A 118 5.09 -7.11 -4.21
CA VAL A 118 4.23 -5.94 -4.39
C VAL A 118 5.06 -4.70 -4.74
N LEU A 119 6.07 -4.40 -3.92
CA LEU A 119 6.90 -3.20 -4.09
C LEU A 119 7.74 -3.22 -5.38
N THR A 120 8.12 -4.40 -5.86
CA THR A 120 8.97 -4.54 -7.05
C THR A 120 8.15 -4.53 -8.33
N TYR A 121 6.96 -5.15 -8.32
CA TYR A 121 6.26 -5.50 -9.55
C TYR A 121 4.86 -4.88 -9.67
N SER A 122 4.24 -4.40 -8.58
CA SER A 122 2.87 -3.91 -8.63
C SER A 122 2.79 -2.55 -9.33
N TYR A 123 1.91 -2.44 -10.32
CA TYR A 123 1.54 -1.21 -11.04
C TYR A 123 0.41 -0.46 -10.31
N ASP A 124 -0.02 -0.96 -9.16
CA ASP A 124 -1.06 -0.34 -8.36
C ASP A 124 -0.49 0.79 -7.49
N SER A 125 -1.16 1.94 -7.49
CA SER A 125 -0.84 3.10 -6.67
C SER A 125 -1.11 2.88 -5.16
N VAL A 126 -1.82 1.81 -4.77
CA VAL A 126 -2.13 1.49 -3.35
C VAL A 126 -0.94 0.81 -2.62
N ILE A 127 0.29 0.99 -3.11
CA ILE A 127 1.53 0.61 -2.41
C ILE A 127 1.75 1.36 -1.08
N HIS A 128 1.00 2.44 -0.82
CA HIS A 128 1.14 3.30 0.36
C HIS A 128 0.38 2.80 1.62
N GLY A 129 0.13 1.49 1.71
CA GLY A 129 -0.55 0.85 2.84
C GLY A 129 0.34 0.61 4.07
N GLN A 130 -0.28 0.25 5.20
CA GLN A 130 0.42 -0.30 6.38
C GLN A 130 1.21 -1.55 6.01
N ARG A 131 0.70 -2.29 5.04
CA ARG A 131 1.39 -3.31 4.27
C ARG A 131 1.08 -3.01 2.79
N PRO A 132 2.06 -3.02 1.87
CA PRO A 132 1.84 -2.61 0.48
C PRO A 132 0.72 -3.40 -0.17
N SER A 133 -0.21 -2.71 -0.87
CA SER A 133 -1.39 -3.30 -1.53
C SER A 133 -2.21 -4.25 -0.65
N MET A 134 -2.25 -3.99 0.66
CA MET A 134 -3.15 -4.69 1.59
C MET A 134 -4.53 -4.03 1.57
N VAL A 135 -5.55 -4.86 1.39
CA VAL A 135 -6.96 -4.46 1.45
C VAL A 135 -7.76 -5.44 2.31
N THR A 136 -8.65 -4.91 3.13
CA THR A 136 -9.63 -5.70 3.88
C THR A 136 -10.98 -5.55 3.21
N LEU A 137 -11.61 -6.68 2.90
CA LEU A 137 -12.86 -6.71 2.18
C LEU A 137 -13.96 -7.32 3.07
N LEU A 138 -15.11 -6.64 3.12
CA LEU A 138 -16.25 -7.01 3.95
C LEU A 138 -17.39 -7.57 3.09
N ARG A 139 -18.04 -8.63 3.56
CA ARG A 139 -19.27 -9.17 2.97
C ARG A 139 -20.49 -8.46 3.58
N GLY A 140 -21.40 -8.01 2.72
CA GLY A 140 -22.71 -7.48 3.11
C GLY A 140 -22.73 -6.01 3.54
N LEU A 141 -23.89 -5.57 4.00
CA LEU A 141 -24.07 -4.22 4.53
C LEU A 141 -23.38 -4.12 5.89
N ALA A 142 -22.25 -3.43 5.87
CA ALA A 142 -21.66 -2.77 7.01
C ALA A 142 -22.78 -2.18 7.91
N PRO A 143 -22.95 -2.64 9.17
CA PRO A 143 -24.17 -2.37 9.94
C PRO A 143 -24.47 -0.88 10.13
N ASP A 144 -23.46 -0.01 10.04
CA ASP A 144 -23.63 1.42 10.27
C ASP A 144 -22.80 2.20 9.23
N ALA A 145 -23.46 2.99 8.38
CA ALA A 145 -22.84 3.74 7.28
C ALA A 145 -21.87 4.87 7.72
N GLU A 146 -21.61 5.01 9.02
CA GLU A 146 -20.71 6.04 9.59
C GLU A 146 -19.39 5.49 10.14
N LEU A 147 -19.18 4.17 10.14
CA LEU A 147 -17.90 3.61 10.56
C LEU A 147 -16.85 3.84 9.47
N SER A 148 -15.92 4.75 9.74
CA SER A 148 -14.62 4.79 9.06
C SER A 148 -13.95 3.43 9.29
N TYR A 149 -14.03 2.52 8.32
CA TYR A 149 -13.52 1.15 8.40
C TYR A 149 -11.98 1.06 8.44
N GLY A 150 -11.31 2.19 8.67
CA GLY A 150 -9.87 2.34 8.53
C GLY A 150 -9.46 2.45 7.06
N PRO A 151 -8.22 2.91 6.80
CA PRO A 151 -7.69 3.00 5.45
C PRO A 151 -7.54 1.62 4.81
N ASN A 152 -8.00 1.49 3.56
CA ASN A 152 -8.04 0.27 2.73
C ASN A 152 -8.99 -0.84 3.21
N THR A 153 -10.10 -0.48 3.84
CA THR A 153 -11.20 -1.42 4.05
C THR A 153 -12.36 -1.07 3.13
N PHE A 154 -12.79 -2.03 2.32
CA PHE A 154 -13.80 -1.84 1.28
C PHE A 154 -14.93 -2.85 1.45
N ARG A 155 -16.12 -2.48 0.97
CA ARG A 155 -17.16 -3.48 0.71
C ARG A 155 -16.74 -4.28 -0.51
N ARG A 156 -17.06 -5.58 -0.51
CA ARG A 156 -16.81 -6.46 -1.65
C ARG A 156 -17.23 -5.82 -2.97
N GLU A 157 -18.40 -5.20 -3.02
CA GLU A 157 -18.98 -4.65 -4.25
C GLU A 157 -18.31 -3.36 -4.74
N GLN A 158 -17.39 -2.78 -3.95
CA GLN A 158 -16.64 -1.58 -4.31
C GLN A 158 -15.29 -1.90 -4.98
N GLU A 159 -14.86 -3.16 -4.91
CA GLU A 159 -13.60 -3.61 -5.48
C GLU A 159 -13.79 -4.32 -6.82
N GLU A 160 -12.67 -4.45 -7.53
CA GLU A 160 -12.64 -5.14 -8.82
C GLU A 160 -13.04 -6.62 -8.66
N VAL A 161 -13.98 -7.08 -9.52
CA VAL A 161 -14.65 -8.37 -9.39
C VAL A 161 -13.64 -9.51 -9.29
N GLY A 162 -12.58 -9.50 -10.11
CA GLY A 162 -11.52 -10.49 -10.11
C GLY A 162 -10.79 -10.60 -8.76
N ILE A 163 -10.44 -9.48 -8.15
CA ILE A 163 -9.83 -9.44 -6.81
C ILE A 163 -10.79 -10.05 -5.78
N THR A 164 -12.07 -9.68 -5.84
CA THR A 164 -13.08 -10.24 -4.92
C THR A 164 -13.31 -11.73 -5.13
N ILE A 165 -13.24 -12.22 -6.36
CA ILE A 165 -13.39 -13.63 -6.68
C ILE A 165 -12.25 -14.43 -6.03
N ALA A 166 -11.01 -13.99 -6.17
CA ALA A 166 -9.86 -14.66 -5.57
C ALA A 166 -9.89 -14.59 -4.04
N ALA A 167 -10.13 -13.40 -3.48
CA ALA A 167 -10.05 -13.18 -2.04
C ALA A 167 -10.97 -14.12 -1.23
N TRP A 168 -12.17 -14.42 -1.73
CA TRP A 168 -13.13 -15.30 -1.02
C TRP A 168 -12.94 -16.78 -1.29
N ARG A 169 -11.98 -17.16 -2.14
CA ARG A 169 -11.72 -18.57 -2.49
C ARG A 169 -10.38 -19.08 -1.98
N LEU A 170 -9.51 -18.17 -1.54
CA LEU A 170 -8.21 -18.48 -0.96
C LEU A 170 -8.32 -18.83 0.52
N GLN A 171 -7.59 -19.85 0.96
CA GLN A 171 -7.37 -20.15 2.38
C GLN A 171 -6.35 -19.18 3.00
N PRO A 172 -6.34 -18.99 4.34
CA PRO A 172 -5.33 -18.14 4.99
C PRO A 172 -3.90 -18.56 4.62
N GLY A 173 -3.07 -17.60 4.19
CA GLY A 173 -1.70 -17.83 3.73
C GLY A 173 -1.58 -18.31 2.28
N GLU A 174 -2.67 -18.62 1.60
CA GLU A 174 -2.65 -19.13 0.22
C GLU A 174 -2.36 -18.01 -0.79
N ILE A 175 -1.64 -18.37 -1.86
CA ILE A 175 -1.42 -17.55 -3.06
C ILE A 175 -2.34 -18.03 -4.17
N GLY A 176 -3.03 -17.09 -4.81
CA GLY A 176 -3.84 -17.29 -6.00
C GLY A 176 -3.51 -16.29 -7.10
N VAL A 177 -4.16 -16.47 -8.23
CA VAL A 177 -4.02 -15.60 -9.40
C VAL A 177 -5.35 -15.32 -10.05
N VAL A 178 -5.44 -14.16 -10.69
CA VAL A 178 -6.59 -13.72 -11.47
C VAL A 178 -6.10 -13.31 -12.86
N GLU A 179 -6.68 -13.92 -13.88
CA GLU A 179 -6.45 -13.52 -15.27
C GLU A 179 -7.12 -12.18 -15.59
N ARG A 180 -6.51 -11.41 -16.49
CA ARG A 180 -7.13 -10.23 -17.07
C ARG A 180 -8.44 -10.60 -17.76
N ASN A 181 -9.49 -9.85 -17.48
CA ASN A 181 -10.78 -9.91 -18.17
C ASN A 181 -11.33 -8.49 -18.30
N GLU A 182 -11.85 -8.12 -19.46
CA GLU A 182 -12.49 -6.82 -19.68
C GLU A 182 -13.63 -6.53 -18.69
N SER A 183 -14.34 -7.54 -18.20
CA SER A 183 -15.43 -7.35 -17.22
C SER A 183 -15.00 -7.40 -15.76
N ASP A 184 -13.93 -8.15 -15.45
CA ASP A 184 -13.64 -8.52 -14.05
C ASP A 184 -12.24 -8.14 -13.58
N ALA A 185 -11.29 -7.93 -14.50
CA ALA A 185 -9.88 -7.64 -14.22
C ALA A 185 -9.34 -6.75 -15.35
N SER A 186 -9.99 -5.59 -15.55
CA SER A 186 -9.73 -4.70 -16.69
C SER A 186 -8.36 -4.03 -16.62
N ASN A 187 -7.82 -3.89 -15.40
CA ASN A 187 -6.55 -3.22 -15.17
C ASN A 187 -5.33 -4.10 -15.47
N GLY A 188 -5.48 -5.43 -15.50
CA GLY A 188 -4.38 -6.35 -15.78
C GLY A 188 -4.54 -7.70 -15.08
N TYR A 189 -3.39 -8.30 -14.73
CA TYR A 189 -3.32 -9.59 -14.05
C TYR A 189 -3.02 -9.38 -12.56
N TYR A 190 -3.58 -10.24 -11.71
CA TYR A 190 -3.34 -10.17 -10.27
C TYR A 190 -2.68 -11.43 -9.74
N VAL A 191 -1.66 -11.26 -8.90
CA VAL A 191 -1.24 -12.27 -7.94
C VAL A 191 -1.80 -11.85 -6.59
N VAL A 192 -2.57 -12.71 -5.94
CA VAL A 192 -3.29 -12.39 -4.70
C VAL A 192 -2.85 -13.34 -3.60
N ARG A 193 -2.55 -12.81 -2.42
CA ARG A 193 -2.29 -13.58 -1.21
C ARG A 193 -3.37 -13.27 -0.19
N ARG A 194 -3.97 -14.30 0.41
CA ARG A 194 -4.78 -14.11 1.61
C ARG A 194 -3.87 -14.09 2.84
N LEU A 195 -3.97 -13.04 3.65
CA LEU A 195 -3.22 -12.94 4.90
C LEU A 195 -3.86 -13.82 5.98
N THR A 196 -3.04 -14.33 6.91
CA THR A 196 -3.58 -14.99 8.11
C THR A 196 -4.10 -13.98 9.13
N ASP A 197 -4.95 -14.43 10.04
CA ASP A 197 -5.44 -13.59 11.13
C ASP A 197 -4.29 -13.09 12.03
N GLU A 198 -3.24 -13.90 12.20
CA GLU A 198 -2.03 -13.54 12.93
C GLU A 198 -1.26 -12.42 12.23
N GLU A 199 -1.06 -12.51 10.92
CA GLU A 199 -0.41 -11.46 10.13
C GLU A 199 -1.20 -10.14 10.23
N VAL A 200 -2.52 -10.21 10.06
CA VAL A 200 -3.40 -9.04 10.19
C VAL A 200 -3.34 -8.43 11.59
N LYS A 201 -3.25 -9.25 12.64
CA LYS A 201 -3.10 -8.77 14.02
C LYS A 201 -1.74 -8.10 14.25
N GLN A 202 -0.66 -8.64 13.70
CA GLN A 202 0.69 -8.07 13.83
C GLN A 202 0.82 -6.72 13.12
N ASP A 203 0.10 -6.53 12.01
CA ASP A 203 0.11 -5.27 11.28
C ASP A 203 -0.75 -4.17 11.95
N ASN A 204 -1.56 -4.50 12.97
CA ASN A 204 -2.40 -3.54 13.70
C ASN A 204 -1.59 -2.76 14.77
N PRO A 205 -1.46 -1.42 14.66
CA PRO A 205 -0.71 -0.62 15.63
C PRO A 205 -1.22 -0.68 17.07
N ALA A 206 -2.50 -0.99 17.27
CA ALA A 206 -3.06 -1.16 18.61
C ALA A 206 -2.51 -2.40 19.33
N ASN A 207 -1.88 -3.33 18.61
CA ASN A 207 -1.32 -4.56 19.17
C ASN A 207 0.18 -4.46 19.45
N PHE A 208 0.81 -3.31 19.21
CA PHE A 208 2.22 -3.13 19.54
C PHE A 208 2.43 -3.24 21.06
N PRO A 209 3.48 -3.95 21.51
CA PRO A 209 3.78 -4.06 22.93
C PRO A 209 4.03 -2.67 23.54
N PRO A 210 3.82 -2.53 24.87
CA PRO A 210 4.13 -1.28 25.55
C PRO A 210 5.60 -0.89 25.30
N ALA A 211 5.81 0.40 25.04
CA ALA A 211 7.13 0.96 24.75
C ALA A 211 8.10 0.69 25.92
N ASN A 212 9.31 0.25 25.60
CA ASN A 212 10.42 0.37 26.54
C ASN A 212 10.81 1.86 26.70
N ASP A 213 11.70 2.17 27.64
CA ASP A 213 12.07 3.56 27.94
C ASP A 213 12.64 4.32 26.73
N ALA A 214 13.39 3.63 25.85
CA ALA A 214 13.95 4.23 24.64
C ALA A 214 12.84 4.59 23.63
N VAL A 215 11.90 3.68 23.39
CA VAL A 215 10.74 3.92 22.51
C VAL A 215 9.81 4.98 23.10
N ALA A 216 9.62 4.98 24.42
CA ALA A 216 8.84 6.01 25.11
C ALA A 216 9.46 7.39 24.95
N THR A 217 10.80 7.48 25.09
CA THR A 217 11.56 8.72 24.86
C THR A 217 11.46 9.17 23.41
N LEU A 218 11.67 8.25 22.45
CA LEU A 218 11.52 8.52 21.01
C LEU A 218 10.16 9.14 20.70
N ARG A 219 9.07 8.49 21.15
CA ARG A 219 7.69 8.95 20.95
C ARG A 219 7.43 10.31 21.60
N ALA A 220 7.91 10.52 22.83
CA ALA A 220 7.72 11.77 23.56
C ALA A 220 8.45 12.94 22.89
N ASP A 221 9.70 12.75 22.49
CA ASP A 221 10.51 13.76 21.82
C ASP A 221 9.92 14.12 20.44
N ALA A 222 9.45 13.13 19.69
CA ALA A 222 8.76 13.35 18.42
C ALA A 222 7.48 14.17 18.60
N ALA A 223 6.65 13.79 19.59
CA ALA A 223 5.42 14.49 19.90
C ALA A 223 5.67 15.95 20.34
N GLU A 224 6.73 16.19 21.11
CA GLU A 224 7.11 17.54 21.52
C GLU A 224 7.64 18.38 20.36
N LEU A 225 8.50 17.80 19.51
CA LEU A 225 8.98 18.45 18.29
C LEU A 225 7.81 18.88 17.41
N MET A 226 6.80 18.03 17.22
CA MET A 226 5.65 18.33 16.36
C MET A 226 4.75 19.46 16.87
N LYS A 227 4.82 19.83 18.15
CA LYS A 227 4.11 21.01 18.70
C LYS A 227 4.80 22.31 18.33
N ARG A 228 6.08 22.27 17.95
CA ARG A 228 6.82 23.47 17.57
C ARG A 228 6.31 24.00 16.22
N PRO A 229 6.23 25.33 16.05
CA PRO A 229 5.98 25.91 14.74
C PRO A 229 7.14 25.59 13.79
N GLU A 230 6.84 25.49 12.51
CA GLU A 230 7.89 25.49 11.48
C GLU A 230 8.59 26.85 11.46
N HIS A 231 9.91 26.85 11.30
CA HIS A 231 10.67 28.09 11.08
C HIS A 231 10.44 28.61 9.65
N ASP A 232 10.80 29.87 9.38
CA ASP A 232 10.55 30.53 8.09
C ASP A 232 11.66 30.35 7.03
N ALA A 233 12.67 29.52 7.31
CA ALA A 233 13.78 29.28 6.41
C ALA A 233 13.30 28.85 5.01
N LYS A 234 13.86 29.48 3.97
CA LYS A 234 13.51 29.20 2.58
C LYS A 234 14.12 27.91 2.05
N ARG A 235 15.17 27.44 2.72
CA ARG A 235 15.93 26.25 2.38
C ARG A 235 16.46 25.63 3.66
N VAL A 236 16.43 24.30 3.74
CA VAL A 236 17.10 23.52 4.78
C VAL A 236 17.96 22.45 4.12
N LYS A 237 19.04 22.07 4.81
CA LYS A 237 19.76 20.84 4.51
C LYS A 237 19.68 19.95 5.73
N VAL A 238 19.23 18.72 5.52
CA VAL A 238 19.17 17.70 6.56
C VAL A 238 19.99 16.49 6.18
N GLN A 239 20.40 15.74 7.18
CA GLN A 239 20.90 14.39 7.06
C GLN A 239 19.90 13.46 7.71
N HIS A 240 19.68 12.27 7.17
CA HIS A 240 18.75 11.33 7.77
C HIS A 240 19.24 9.89 7.81
N ILE A 241 18.67 9.14 8.74
CA ILE A 241 18.80 7.69 8.87
C ILE A 241 17.39 7.11 8.78
N LEU A 242 17.10 6.35 7.73
CA LEU A 242 15.84 5.67 7.57
C LEU A 242 15.93 4.29 8.19
N ILE A 243 15.13 4.03 9.22
CA ILE A 243 14.85 2.67 9.67
C ILE A 243 13.57 2.23 8.96
N GLY A 244 13.78 1.48 7.87
CA GLY A 244 12.71 1.03 6.99
C GLY A 244 11.77 0.04 7.67
N ARG A 245 10.48 0.16 7.37
CA ARG A 245 9.47 -0.84 7.78
C ARG A 245 9.10 -1.78 6.63
N TYR A 246 8.87 -1.22 5.44
CA TYR A 246 8.50 -1.97 4.23
C TYR A 246 9.23 -1.46 3.00
N PHE A 247 9.25 -0.13 2.86
CA PHE A 247 9.78 0.59 1.73
C PHE A 247 11.09 1.21 2.14
N SER A 248 12.19 0.49 1.96
CA SER A 248 13.53 1.05 1.81
C SER A 248 14.49 -0.07 2.12
N ASP A 249 15.16 -0.53 1.09
CA ASP A 249 16.52 -1.04 1.13
C ASP A 249 16.86 -1.35 -0.33
N PRO A 250 16.92 -0.30 -1.18
CA PRO A 250 17.17 -0.48 -2.61
C PRO A 250 18.51 -1.19 -2.86
N GLU A 251 19.40 -1.19 -1.86
CA GLU A 251 20.70 -1.84 -1.89
C GLU A 251 20.67 -3.28 -1.33
N GLY A 252 19.56 -3.76 -0.77
CA GLY A 252 19.40 -5.12 -0.23
C GLY A 252 20.31 -5.44 0.96
N LYS A 253 20.76 -4.43 1.71
CA LYS A 253 21.69 -4.51 2.84
C LYS A 253 21.07 -4.97 4.16
N HIS A 254 19.77 -4.80 4.36
CA HIS A 254 19.10 -4.92 5.63
C HIS A 254 17.99 -5.98 5.62
N LYS A 255 17.89 -6.72 6.72
CA LYS A 255 16.77 -7.64 6.96
C LYS A 255 15.51 -6.80 7.18
N ARG A 256 14.38 -7.24 6.63
CA ARG A 256 13.07 -6.70 6.99
C ARG A 256 12.80 -6.88 8.49
N LEU A 257 12.36 -5.80 9.13
CA LEU A 257 12.02 -5.75 10.54
C LEU A 257 10.52 -5.83 10.73
N SER A 258 10.08 -6.45 11.82
CA SER A 258 8.71 -6.29 12.31
C SER A 258 8.46 -4.81 12.69
N PRO A 259 7.19 -4.39 12.85
CA PRO A 259 6.88 -3.05 13.32
C PRO A 259 7.58 -2.69 14.64
N GLU A 260 7.63 -3.65 15.56
CA GLU A 260 8.26 -3.53 16.87
C GLU A 260 9.78 -3.48 16.77
N GLU A 261 10.37 -4.36 15.96
CA GLU A 261 11.81 -4.39 15.72
C GLU A 261 12.28 -3.08 15.07
N ALA A 262 11.51 -2.53 14.12
CA ALA A 262 11.81 -1.28 13.44
C ALA A 262 11.75 -0.08 14.40
N GLU A 263 10.72 -0.01 15.25
CA GLU A 263 10.61 1.07 16.23
C GLU A 263 11.69 0.99 17.31
N ALA A 264 11.98 -0.22 17.79
CA ALA A 264 13.04 -0.44 18.76
C ALA A 264 14.40 -0.04 18.20
N LEU A 265 14.70 -0.42 16.95
CA LEU A 265 15.94 -0.01 16.29
C LEU A 265 15.99 1.51 16.05
N ALA A 266 14.86 2.12 15.65
CA ALA A 266 14.78 3.57 15.51
C ALA A 266 15.04 4.29 16.84
N ALA A 267 14.50 3.78 17.95
CA ALA A 267 14.73 4.30 19.28
C ALA A 267 16.21 4.18 19.71
N GLU A 268 16.84 3.04 19.44
CA GLU A 268 18.26 2.82 19.72
C GLU A 268 19.14 3.79 18.92
N VAL A 269 18.92 3.90 17.61
CA VAL A 269 19.70 4.77 16.72
C VAL A 269 19.49 6.25 17.07
N TYR A 270 18.26 6.63 17.42
CA TYR A 270 17.95 7.98 17.90
C TYR A 270 18.71 8.31 19.19
N ALA A 271 18.73 7.40 20.16
CA ALA A 271 19.47 7.57 21.41
C ALA A 271 20.97 7.78 21.15
N LYS A 272 21.59 6.92 20.32
CA LYS A 272 23.01 7.08 19.91
C LYS A 272 23.28 8.44 19.28
N ALA A 273 22.40 8.89 18.38
CA ALA A 273 22.52 10.20 17.74
C ALA A 273 22.42 11.36 18.75
N LYS A 274 21.52 11.26 19.74
CA LYS A 274 21.33 12.26 20.81
C LYS A 274 22.51 12.28 21.80
N GLU A 275 23.15 11.14 22.03
CA GLU A 275 24.37 11.01 22.84
C GLU A 275 25.63 11.53 22.14
N GLY A 276 25.52 11.94 20.86
CA GLY A 276 26.59 12.59 20.11
C GLY A 276 27.44 11.62 19.28
N GLU A 277 26.98 10.37 19.07
CA GLU A 277 27.62 9.49 18.09
C GLU A 277 27.62 10.13 16.70
N SER A 278 28.67 9.86 15.91
CA SER A 278 28.83 10.44 14.58
C SER A 278 27.65 10.08 13.67
N PHE A 279 26.87 11.09 13.29
CA PHE A 279 25.71 10.90 12.42
C PHE A 279 26.10 10.27 11.08
N ASN A 280 27.27 10.63 10.52
CA ASN A 280 27.81 10.01 9.31
C ASN A 280 28.03 8.50 9.46
N LYS A 281 28.49 8.06 10.64
CA LYS A 281 28.68 6.63 10.94
C LYS A 281 27.31 5.95 11.02
N LEU A 282 26.38 6.53 11.76
CA LEU A 282 25.04 5.99 11.92
C LEU A 282 24.29 5.89 10.58
N VAL A 283 24.41 6.88 9.69
CA VAL A 283 23.85 6.81 8.33
C VAL A 283 24.40 5.59 7.59
N ARG A 284 25.72 5.39 7.56
CA ARG A 284 26.34 4.29 6.80
C ARG A 284 26.00 2.91 7.35
N GLU A 285 25.74 2.82 8.66
CA GLU A 285 25.51 1.56 9.35
C GLU A 285 24.02 1.16 9.36
N TYR A 286 23.13 2.13 9.54
CA TYR A 286 21.72 1.85 9.84
C TYR A 286 20.74 2.36 8.79
N THR A 287 21.11 3.22 7.85
CA THR A 287 20.13 3.76 6.91
C THR A 287 19.72 2.72 5.87
N TYR A 288 18.41 2.55 5.71
CA TYR A 288 17.81 1.70 4.71
C TYR A 288 17.59 2.49 3.39
N ASP A 289 17.89 3.79 3.39
CA ASP A 289 17.92 4.63 2.19
C ASP A 289 19.33 4.65 1.54
N SER A 290 19.49 5.39 0.45
CA SER A 290 20.78 5.60 -0.17
C SER A 290 21.76 6.35 0.74
N THR A 291 23.01 5.90 0.76
CA THR A 291 24.13 6.61 1.43
C THR A 291 24.79 7.68 0.54
N LYS A 292 24.18 8.01 -0.61
CA LYS A 292 24.66 9.04 -1.54
C LYS A 292 24.62 10.44 -0.91
N GLY A 293 25.36 11.36 -1.51
CA GLY A 293 25.48 12.75 -1.06
C GLY A 293 26.67 13.01 -0.14
N ASP A 294 26.92 14.28 0.14
CA ASP A 294 27.95 14.75 1.08
C ASP A 294 27.38 15.85 2.01
N PRO A 295 27.21 15.57 3.32
CA PRO A 295 27.47 14.29 3.99
C PRO A 295 26.50 13.17 3.54
N PRO A 296 26.78 11.87 3.79
CA PRO A 296 25.94 10.76 3.30
C PRO A 296 24.50 10.85 3.82
N GLY A 297 23.51 10.47 3.01
CA GLY A 297 22.09 10.52 3.40
C GLY A 297 21.58 11.96 3.57
N SER A 298 22.19 12.92 2.87
CA SER A 298 21.77 14.33 2.93
C SER A 298 20.74 14.70 1.87
N TYR A 299 19.79 15.52 2.27
CA TYR A 299 18.73 16.06 1.44
C TYR A 299 18.69 17.57 1.57
N ILE A 300 18.58 18.26 0.43
CA ILE A 300 18.31 19.69 0.39
C ILE A 300 16.84 19.87 0.04
N MET A 301 16.14 20.62 0.88
CA MET A 301 14.75 20.94 0.66
C MET A 301 14.55 22.45 0.59
N VAL A 302 13.61 22.88 -0.26
CA VAL A 302 13.24 24.29 -0.44
C VAL A 302 11.75 24.49 -0.18
N ALA A 303 11.39 25.63 0.42
CA ALA A 303 10.00 25.94 0.75
C ALA A 303 9.16 26.26 -0.50
N ASP A 304 9.80 26.85 -1.52
CA ASP A 304 9.17 27.24 -2.79
C ASP A 304 9.37 26.15 -3.86
N LYS A 305 8.28 25.78 -4.54
CA LYS A 305 8.30 24.79 -5.62
C LYS A 305 9.16 25.26 -6.80
N ASP A 306 9.12 26.54 -7.11
CA ASP A 306 9.83 27.10 -8.27
C ASP A 306 11.34 27.21 -8.04
N ALA A 307 11.78 27.12 -6.78
CA ALA A 307 13.20 27.07 -6.41
C ALA A 307 13.80 25.65 -6.51
N ALA A 308 12.95 24.60 -6.60
CA ALA A 308 13.42 23.22 -6.63
C ALA A 308 14.15 22.91 -7.95
N ASN A 309 15.16 22.04 -7.89
CA ASN A 309 15.94 21.61 -9.05
C ASN A 309 16.36 20.14 -8.87
N LYS A 310 17.15 19.59 -9.80
CA LYS A 310 17.54 18.16 -9.76
C LYS A 310 18.25 17.72 -8.47
N LEU A 311 18.81 18.64 -7.70
CA LEU A 311 19.51 18.38 -6.44
C LEU A 311 18.72 18.80 -5.19
N GLN A 312 17.52 19.37 -5.38
CA GLN A 312 16.73 19.98 -4.31
C GLN A 312 15.27 19.60 -4.47
N THR A 313 14.66 19.08 -3.42
CA THR A 313 13.23 18.75 -3.46
C THR A 313 12.42 19.85 -2.81
N TRP A 314 11.27 20.15 -3.38
CA TRP A 314 10.31 21.04 -2.75
C TRP A 314 9.75 20.40 -1.47
N ARG A 315 9.49 21.22 -0.44
CA ARG A 315 8.97 20.82 0.87
C ARG A 315 7.74 19.90 0.81
N GLU A 316 6.81 20.15 -0.10
CA GLU A 316 5.61 19.32 -0.28
C GLU A 316 5.82 18.15 -1.27
N GLY A 317 6.94 18.14 -2.01
CA GLY A 317 7.36 16.99 -2.80
C GLY A 317 8.06 15.90 -1.98
N MET A 318 8.27 16.14 -0.69
CA MET A 318 8.82 15.19 0.26
C MET A 318 7.70 14.54 1.08
N VAL A 319 8.02 13.36 1.62
CA VAL A 319 7.13 12.63 2.54
C VAL A 319 6.73 13.56 3.70
N PRO A 320 5.42 13.77 3.98
CA PRO A 320 4.97 14.90 4.79
C PRO A 320 5.66 15.04 6.16
N ALA A 321 5.74 13.95 6.93
CA ALA A 321 6.34 13.96 8.27
C ALA A 321 7.85 14.26 8.24
N PHE A 322 8.55 13.83 7.18
CA PHE A 322 9.97 14.14 7.00
C PHE A 322 10.18 15.64 6.81
N GLY A 323 9.39 16.26 5.92
CA GLY A 323 9.42 17.71 5.71
C GLY A 323 9.01 18.49 6.97
N ASP A 324 8.01 18.00 7.69
CA ASP A 324 7.52 18.60 8.94
C ASP A 324 8.63 18.68 10.00
N VAL A 325 9.38 17.59 10.18
CA VAL A 325 10.49 17.49 11.13
C VAL A 325 11.63 18.41 10.69
N ALA A 326 12.00 18.40 9.42
CA ALA A 326 13.12 19.18 8.91
C ALA A 326 12.98 20.69 9.14
N TRP A 327 11.75 21.23 9.09
CA TRP A 327 11.46 22.65 9.33
C TRP A 327 11.20 23.02 10.79
N ARG A 328 11.17 22.04 11.70
CA ARG A 328 11.00 22.26 13.15
C ARG A 328 12.29 22.11 13.94
N LEU A 329 13.33 21.58 13.29
CA LEU A 329 14.65 21.40 13.89
C LEU A 329 15.48 22.68 13.81
N GLU A 330 16.21 22.94 14.89
CA GLU A 330 17.31 23.90 14.88
C GLU A 330 18.55 23.31 14.19
N ILE A 331 19.45 24.16 13.69
CA ILE A 331 20.70 23.70 13.08
C ILE A 331 21.51 22.89 14.09
N GLY A 332 21.85 21.66 13.73
CA GLY A 332 22.57 20.69 14.56
C GLY A 332 21.66 19.80 15.41
N GLU A 333 20.36 20.12 15.54
CA GLU A 333 19.40 19.35 16.31
C GLU A 333 19.06 18.03 15.61
N VAL A 334 18.80 17.00 16.42
CA VAL A 334 18.33 15.68 15.99
C VAL A 334 16.88 15.48 16.44
N GLY A 335 16.00 15.18 15.48
CA GLY A 335 14.62 14.78 15.70
C GLY A 335 14.30 13.46 15.02
N VAL A 336 13.04 13.07 15.11
CA VAL A 336 12.53 11.88 14.43
C VAL A 336 11.18 12.16 13.79
N ALA A 337 11.02 11.74 12.54
CA ALA A 337 9.70 11.56 11.93
C ALA A 337 9.24 10.14 12.26
N MET A 338 8.21 10.04 13.09
CA MET A 338 7.63 8.74 13.44
C MET A 338 7.01 8.11 12.21
N TYR A 339 7.07 6.77 12.14
CA TYR A 339 6.31 6.04 11.14
C TYR A 339 4.83 6.41 11.24
N ASP A 340 4.26 6.76 10.09
CA ASP A 340 2.86 7.03 9.91
C ASP A 340 2.48 6.57 8.51
N ARG A 341 1.36 5.86 8.39
CA ARG A 341 0.96 5.25 7.13
C ARG A 341 0.75 6.26 6.00
N ALA A 342 0.23 7.44 6.32
CA ALA A 342 -0.07 8.46 5.33
C ALA A 342 1.05 9.48 5.16
N ARG A 343 1.83 9.71 6.22
CA ARG A 343 2.77 10.83 6.30
C ARG A 343 4.24 10.41 6.36
N SER A 344 4.54 9.13 6.60
CA SER A 344 5.90 8.58 6.75
C SER A 344 5.95 7.08 6.40
N TRP A 345 5.44 6.70 5.23
CA TRP A 345 5.19 5.28 4.89
C TRP A 345 6.46 4.44 4.69
N TYR A 346 7.62 5.07 4.49
CA TYR A 346 8.90 4.37 4.35
C TYR A 346 9.36 3.74 5.68
N GLY A 347 9.13 4.43 6.80
CA GLY A 347 9.60 3.99 8.11
C GLY A 347 9.77 5.14 9.09
N TYR A 348 10.72 4.97 10.01
CA TYR A 348 11.14 6.00 10.95
C TYR A 348 12.33 6.75 10.37
N HIS A 349 12.27 8.08 10.35
CA HIS A 349 13.38 8.90 9.87
C HIS A 349 14.00 9.63 11.05
N ILE A 350 15.21 9.24 11.45
CA ILE A 350 16.01 10.04 12.38
C ILE A 350 16.65 11.15 11.55
N VAL A 351 16.36 12.40 11.87
CA VAL A 351 16.74 13.56 11.05
C VAL A 351 17.62 14.49 11.85
N LYS A 352 18.75 14.89 11.27
CA LYS A 352 19.60 15.95 11.79
C LYS A 352 19.59 17.13 10.83
N ARG A 353 19.25 18.33 11.31
CA ARG A 353 19.40 19.53 10.49
C ARG A 353 20.85 19.98 10.48
N ILE A 354 21.38 20.29 9.30
CA ILE A 354 22.78 20.69 9.09
C ILE A 354 22.92 22.06 8.40
N GLU A 355 21.83 22.61 7.84
CA GLU A 355 21.71 23.99 7.32
C GLU A 355 20.26 24.48 7.50
#